data_AF-A0AAN7V5K5-F1
#
_entry.id   AF-A0AAN7V5K5-F1
#
_cell.length_a   1.000
_cell.length_b   1.000
_cell.length_c   1.000
_cell.angle_alpha   90.00
_cell.angle_beta   90.00
_cell.angle_gamma   90.00
#
_symmetry.space_group_name_H-M   'P 1'
#
loop_
_entity.id
_entity.type
_entity.pdbx_description
1 polymer ?
#
loop_
_entity_poly.entity_id
_entity_poly.type
_entity_poly.pdbx_seq_one_letter_code
_entity_poly.pdbx_strand_id
1 'polypeptide(L)'
;MPSELLRKTRKVQFHSGEHTTAECNHKINGKYLHLKHPRASEGKEIVKIVNGNGLRELIVPSQDPLSPPAIWSSSEFDRLKAQARVWTNEDKLQLIEEAQRKKEQLAIASEKRVHQLKKAQLEQLAKPGSKLFTNETDAANKNLYVLQRAFELRQEQEDEVKKANSIILASKCLAIRKAQILEKEFMQKELNEEDRRLDDMMEQERQKALKAEEERKKKRHEINKRHVASLSQQIRENEVQRMIGMENKAEESRRINKATIAMQREAAENLRQKKLQQLNVRQELRLANDNIAQFKILQKEEERIATLRVQEFMRKKAEREAARDAELAEIQAEKNRELSRLQAAQQKAMDEQSAKDELNALRRQEEVEREWREKERKAAAKRKQQLEDMRIGRNRQIEDLRRTQALEIQKERDEFMKIDIEKHKKIKEAAMHHRKDLLKQVNQKECERIEQLKEKFKEGEALLLEKEVRELNLRSFFEKKLKRMRDNNVPEVVVRDIERQLKLA
;
A
#
# COMPACT_ATOMS: atom_id res chain seq x y z
N MET A 1 37.25 -45.54 69.96
CA MET A 1 38.29 -44.79 70.70
C MET A 1 38.03 -44.93 72.20
N PRO A 2 38.73 -45.82 72.92
CA PRO A 2 38.89 -45.70 74.36
C PRO A 2 40.36 -45.40 74.72
N SER A 3 40.59 -44.46 75.63
CA SER A 3 41.92 -44.04 76.09
C SER A 3 42.36 -44.81 77.34
N GLU A 4 43.47 -45.53 77.24
CA GLU A 4 44.21 -46.09 78.39
C GLU A 4 45.24 -45.08 78.91
N LEU A 5 45.39 -44.98 80.24
CA LEU A 5 46.56 -44.34 80.85
C LEU A 5 47.06 -45.16 82.05
N LEU A 6 48.32 -45.61 81.93
CA LEU A 6 49.13 -46.34 82.92
C LEU A 6 49.82 -45.39 83.93
N ARG A 7 49.96 -45.82 85.20
CA ARG A 7 50.76 -45.12 86.24
C ARG A 7 52.13 -45.80 86.43
N LYS A 8 53.20 -44.99 86.59
CA LYS A 8 54.57 -45.42 86.96
C LYS A 8 54.86 -45.16 88.44
N THR A 9 55.68 -46.01 89.08
CA THR A 9 56.24 -45.82 90.43
C THR A 9 57.78 -45.72 90.35
N ARG A 10 58.41 -44.88 91.20
CA ARG A 10 59.87 -44.71 91.35
C ARG A 10 60.37 -45.37 92.64
N LYS A 11 61.54 -46.00 92.61
CA LYS A 11 62.28 -46.54 93.78
C LYS A 11 63.30 -45.52 94.31
N VAL A 12 63.54 -45.51 95.62
CA VAL A 12 64.53 -44.69 96.35
C VAL A 12 65.66 -45.60 96.85
N GLN A 13 66.92 -45.12 96.84
CA GLN A 13 68.11 -45.81 97.37
C GLN A 13 68.66 -45.13 98.63
N PHE A 14 69.28 -45.90 99.53
CA PHE A 14 69.93 -45.43 100.78
C PHE A 14 71.45 -45.75 100.76
N HIS A 15 72.29 -44.91 101.40
CA HIS A 15 73.74 -45.09 101.58
C HIS A 15 74.08 -45.47 103.05
N SER A 16 75.07 -46.34 103.26
CA SER A 16 75.51 -46.84 104.57
C SER A 16 76.55 -45.90 105.24
N GLY A 17 76.30 -45.49 106.48
CA GLY A 17 77.05 -44.46 107.21
C GLY A 17 78.05 -44.96 108.27
N GLU A 18 79.29 -45.24 107.87
CA GLU A 18 80.43 -45.41 108.78
C GLU A 18 81.46 -44.30 108.51
N HIS A 19 81.86 -43.54 109.54
CA HIS A 19 82.72 -42.34 109.40
C HIS A 19 83.67 -42.19 110.60
N THR A 20 84.64 -41.29 110.53
CA THR A 20 85.66 -41.12 111.61
C THR A 20 85.14 -40.26 112.77
N THR A 21 85.76 -40.31 113.94
CA THR A 21 85.37 -39.50 115.12
C THR A 21 85.45 -37.99 114.91
N ALA A 22 86.14 -37.53 113.87
CA ALA A 22 86.12 -36.12 113.47
C ALA A 22 84.80 -35.71 112.78
N GLU A 23 84.07 -36.67 112.21
CA GLU A 23 82.87 -36.44 111.39
C GLU A 23 81.56 -36.60 112.18
N CYS A 24 81.57 -37.30 113.33
CA CYS A 24 80.44 -37.33 114.26
C CYS A 24 80.86 -37.69 115.69
N ASN A 25 80.33 -36.94 116.66
CA ASN A 25 80.66 -37.03 118.09
C ASN A 25 79.53 -37.63 118.94
N HIS A 26 78.57 -38.34 118.34
CA HIS A 26 77.42 -38.90 119.08
C HIS A 26 77.82 -40.12 119.94
N LYS A 27 77.59 -40.00 121.25
CA LYS A 27 77.83 -41.06 122.25
C LYS A 27 76.51 -41.52 122.88
N ILE A 28 76.36 -42.84 123.05
CA ILE A 28 75.35 -43.43 123.93
C ILE A 28 76.08 -44.37 124.88
N ASN A 29 75.80 -44.26 126.19
CA ASN A 29 76.49 -44.99 127.27
C ASN A 29 78.02 -44.87 127.22
N GLY A 30 78.54 -43.69 126.89
CA GLY A 30 79.98 -43.40 126.84
C GLY A 30 80.73 -43.95 125.62
N LYS A 31 80.08 -44.71 124.73
CA LYS A 31 80.68 -45.27 123.50
C LYS A 31 80.18 -44.52 122.25
N TYR A 32 81.06 -44.32 121.27
CA TYR A 32 80.73 -43.65 120.01
C TYR A 32 79.99 -44.61 119.07
N LEU A 33 78.87 -44.15 118.48
CA LEU A 33 77.97 -44.99 117.67
C LEU A 33 78.52 -45.36 116.28
N HIS A 34 79.42 -44.54 115.75
CA HIS A 34 79.91 -44.66 114.37
C HIS A 34 81.44 -44.75 114.28
N LEU A 35 82.12 -45.23 115.33
CA LEU A 35 83.59 -45.30 115.37
C LEU A 35 84.13 -46.48 114.56
N LYS A 36 84.95 -46.19 113.53
CA LYS A 36 85.70 -47.20 112.78
C LYS A 36 87.05 -47.50 113.44
N HIS A 37 87.23 -48.70 113.98
CA HIS A 37 88.52 -49.12 114.54
C HIS A 37 89.53 -49.46 113.43
N PRO A 38 90.82 -49.05 113.56
CA PRO A 38 91.82 -49.23 112.52
C PRO A 38 92.26 -50.70 112.31
N ARG A 39 92.08 -51.59 113.29
CA ARG A 39 92.29 -53.04 113.14
C ARG A 39 91.17 -53.84 113.81
N ALA A 40 90.75 -54.93 113.16
CA ALA A 40 89.61 -55.76 113.60
C ALA A 40 89.83 -56.50 114.94
N SER A 41 91.06 -56.50 115.46
CA SER A 41 91.50 -57.17 116.70
C SER A 41 91.59 -56.24 117.91
N GLU A 42 91.43 -54.92 117.75
CA GLU A 42 91.49 -53.98 118.87
C GLU A 42 90.27 -54.12 119.78
N GLY A 43 90.49 -54.43 121.06
CA GLY A 43 89.44 -54.54 122.09
C GLY A 43 88.76 -55.90 122.21
N LYS A 44 89.27 -56.96 121.57
CA LYS A 44 88.76 -58.33 121.72
C LYS A 44 89.82 -59.24 122.35
N GLU A 45 89.39 -60.19 123.18
CA GLU A 45 90.28 -61.16 123.80
C GLU A 45 90.81 -62.18 122.76
N ILE A 46 92.13 -62.41 122.80
CA ILE A 46 92.86 -63.25 121.87
C ILE A 46 93.51 -64.39 122.65
N VAL A 47 93.23 -65.63 122.27
CA VAL A 47 93.83 -66.84 122.87
C VAL A 47 94.85 -67.42 121.89
N LYS A 48 96.06 -67.71 122.39
CA LYS A 48 97.17 -68.25 121.59
C LYS A 48 97.34 -69.74 121.86
N ILE A 49 97.28 -70.57 120.82
CA ILE A 49 97.38 -72.03 120.92
C ILE A 49 98.63 -72.50 120.16
N VAL A 50 99.41 -73.39 120.78
CA VAL A 50 100.64 -73.96 120.20
C VAL A 50 100.32 -75.36 119.67
N ASN A 51 100.32 -75.53 118.35
CA ASN A 51 100.37 -76.85 117.73
C ASN A 51 101.72 -77.03 117.05
N GLY A 52 102.14 -78.27 116.80
CA GLY A 52 103.52 -78.68 116.47
C GLY A 52 104.30 -77.96 115.36
N ASN A 53 103.69 -77.01 114.63
CA ASN A 53 104.35 -76.13 113.65
C ASN A 53 104.16 -74.61 113.94
N GLY A 54 104.01 -74.19 115.20
CA GLY A 54 104.07 -72.78 115.62
C GLY A 54 102.72 -72.11 115.99
N LEU A 55 102.81 -71.07 116.82
CA LEU A 55 101.70 -70.40 117.53
C LEU A 55 100.70 -69.71 116.57
N ARG A 56 99.40 -69.98 116.70
CA ARG A 56 98.32 -69.18 116.07
C ARG A 56 97.46 -68.49 117.12
N GLU A 57 97.06 -67.25 116.80
CA GLU A 57 96.21 -66.39 117.64
C GLU A 57 94.77 -66.40 117.10
N LEU A 58 93.79 -66.78 117.93
CA LEU A 58 92.35 -66.80 117.58
C LEU A 58 91.58 -65.84 118.49
N ILE A 59 90.62 -65.11 117.89
CA ILE A 59 89.74 -64.14 118.59
C ILE A 59 88.48 -64.85 119.08
N VAL A 60 88.14 -64.70 120.37
CA VAL A 60 86.96 -65.32 120.99
C VAL A 60 85.70 -64.45 120.76
N PRO A 61 84.57 -65.00 120.27
CA PRO A 61 83.31 -64.25 120.13
C PRO A 61 82.66 -63.92 121.49
N SER A 62 82.27 -62.66 121.72
CA SER A 62 81.54 -62.19 122.93
C SER A 62 80.01 -62.31 122.76
N GLN A 63 79.28 -62.55 123.86
CA GLN A 63 77.82 -62.70 123.91
C GLN A 63 77.03 -61.38 124.11
N ASP A 64 77.69 -60.22 124.26
CA ASP A 64 76.99 -58.94 124.42
C ASP A 64 76.56 -58.35 123.06
N PRO A 65 75.31 -57.86 122.90
CA PRO A 65 74.86 -57.26 121.65
C PRO A 65 75.64 -55.97 121.34
N LEU A 66 76.45 -56.02 120.28
CA LEU A 66 77.32 -54.93 119.83
C LEU A 66 76.59 -53.74 119.17
N SER A 67 75.26 -53.77 119.05
CA SER A 67 74.53 -52.77 118.25
C SER A 67 73.77 -51.77 119.12
N PRO A 68 73.95 -50.46 118.93
CA PRO A 68 73.12 -49.45 119.60
C PRO A 68 71.66 -49.47 119.10
N PRO A 69 70.67 -49.09 119.93
CA PRO A 69 69.26 -49.08 119.55
C PRO A 69 68.93 -47.97 118.53
N ALA A 70 68.09 -48.29 117.54
CA ALA A 70 67.64 -47.37 116.49
C ALA A 70 66.31 -46.66 116.86
N ILE A 71 66.18 -45.38 116.50
CA ILE A 71 65.02 -44.53 116.79
C ILE A 71 64.06 -44.54 115.57
N TRP A 72 62.75 -44.84 115.76
CA TRP A 72 61.74 -44.94 114.69
C TRP A 72 60.62 -43.88 114.77
N SER A 73 59.94 -43.61 113.65
CA SER A 73 58.82 -42.64 113.54
C SER A 73 57.45 -43.23 113.92
N SER A 74 56.53 -42.43 114.49
CA SER A 74 55.22 -42.95 114.98
C SER A 74 54.33 -43.52 113.88
N SER A 75 54.36 -42.95 112.66
CA SER A 75 53.62 -43.51 111.52
C SER A 75 54.16 -44.85 111.04
N GLU A 76 55.48 -45.05 111.13
CA GLU A 76 56.08 -46.35 110.85
C GLU A 76 55.84 -47.32 112.00
N PHE A 77 55.82 -46.85 113.24
CA PHE A 77 55.45 -47.66 114.38
C PHE A 77 54.00 -48.15 114.28
N ASP A 78 53.04 -47.28 113.93
CA ASP A 78 51.63 -47.67 113.77
C ASP A 78 51.41 -48.55 112.54
N ARG A 79 52.13 -48.29 111.44
CA ARG A 79 52.16 -49.19 110.28
C ARG A 79 52.70 -50.55 110.67
N LEU A 80 53.81 -50.61 111.40
CA LEU A 80 54.41 -51.85 111.87
C LEU A 80 53.53 -52.53 112.91
N LYS A 81 52.80 -51.77 113.75
CA LYS A 81 51.83 -52.29 114.71
C LYS A 81 50.58 -52.86 114.02
N ALA A 82 50.12 -52.23 112.95
CA ALA A 82 49.04 -52.75 112.10
C ALA A 82 49.48 -53.98 111.28
N GLN A 83 50.74 -54.01 110.83
CA GLN A 83 51.34 -55.17 110.15
C GLN A 83 51.70 -56.31 111.11
N ALA A 84 52.03 -56.00 112.36
CA ALA A 84 52.33 -56.96 113.42
C ALA A 84 51.08 -57.46 114.14
N ARG A 85 49.91 -56.84 113.93
CA ARG A 85 48.64 -57.36 114.42
C ARG A 85 48.35 -58.66 113.69
N VAL A 86 48.50 -59.77 114.41
CA VAL A 86 48.22 -61.11 113.91
C VAL A 86 46.71 -61.23 113.74
N TRP A 87 46.25 -61.17 112.49
CA TRP A 87 44.86 -61.35 112.13
C TRP A 87 44.43 -62.78 112.45
N THR A 88 43.53 -62.95 113.42
CA THR A 88 42.87 -64.22 113.68
C THR A 88 41.97 -64.57 112.50
N ASN A 89 41.61 -65.85 112.36
CA ASN A 89 40.75 -66.29 111.26
C ASN A 89 39.36 -65.61 111.32
N GLU A 90 38.88 -65.30 112.53
CA GLU A 90 37.60 -64.60 112.77
C GLU A 90 37.61 -63.16 112.27
N ASP A 91 38.69 -62.40 112.51
CA ASP A 91 38.83 -61.02 112.03
C ASP A 91 38.90 -60.95 110.49
N LYS A 92 39.52 -61.95 109.85
CA LYS A 92 39.54 -62.08 108.38
C LYS A 92 38.15 -62.39 107.84
N LEU A 93 37.40 -63.26 108.51
CA LEU A 93 36.02 -63.60 108.16
C LEU A 93 35.11 -62.38 108.25
N GLN A 94 35.20 -61.57 109.32
CA GLN A 94 34.41 -60.35 109.46
C GLN A 94 34.73 -59.30 108.40
N LEU A 95 36.01 -59.11 108.06
CA LEU A 95 36.42 -58.19 106.99
C LEU A 95 35.89 -58.65 105.61
N ILE A 96 35.93 -59.96 105.35
CA ILE A 96 35.37 -60.56 104.14
C ILE A 96 33.85 -60.37 104.12
N GLU A 97 33.17 -60.58 105.25
CA GLU A 97 31.72 -60.41 105.37
C GLU A 97 31.30 -58.95 105.16
N GLU A 98 32.00 -57.98 105.75
CA GLU A 98 31.74 -56.56 105.51
C GLU A 98 32.01 -56.13 104.06
N ALA A 99 33.07 -56.66 103.46
CA ALA A 99 33.37 -56.44 102.04
C ALA A 99 32.30 -57.06 101.13
N GLN A 100 31.80 -58.26 101.46
CA GLN A 100 30.70 -58.91 100.79
C GLN A 100 29.41 -58.10 100.92
N ARG A 101 29.03 -57.67 102.12
CA ARG A 101 27.85 -56.81 102.36
C ARG A 101 27.90 -55.50 101.57
N LYS A 102 29.06 -54.82 101.52
CA LYS A 102 29.24 -53.60 100.71
C LYS A 102 29.12 -53.90 99.20
N LYS A 103 29.69 -55.02 98.75
CA LYS A 103 29.60 -55.45 97.34
C LYS A 103 28.16 -55.80 96.95
N GLU A 104 27.42 -56.47 97.82
CA GLU A 104 26.00 -56.79 97.64
C GLU A 104 25.14 -55.53 97.60
N GLN A 105 25.36 -54.57 98.49
CA GLN A 105 24.64 -53.29 98.46
C GLN A 105 24.87 -52.51 97.15
N LEU A 106 26.11 -52.48 96.65
CA LEU A 106 26.44 -51.86 95.36
C LEU A 106 25.83 -52.63 94.18
N ALA A 107 25.81 -53.97 94.23
CA ALA A 107 25.18 -54.80 93.22
C ALA A 107 23.67 -54.55 93.16
N ILE A 108 22.99 -54.55 94.31
CA ILE A 108 21.55 -54.26 94.41
C ILE A 108 21.23 -52.84 93.89
N ALA A 109 22.07 -51.85 94.19
CA ALA A 109 21.89 -50.49 93.67
C ALA A 109 22.08 -50.41 92.13
N SER A 110 23.03 -51.17 91.58
CA SER A 110 23.26 -51.28 90.15
C SER A 110 22.09 -51.98 89.45
N GLU A 111 21.63 -53.11 89.99
CA GLU A 111 20.47 -53.85 89.46
C GLU A 111 19.20 -53.00 89.46
N LYS A 112 18.95 -52.22 90.52
CA LYS A 112 17.83 -51.26 90.56
C LYS A 112 17.94 -50.22 89.44
N ARG A 113 19.14 -49.69 89.15
CA ARG A 113 19.37 -48.71 88.08
C ARG A 113 19.17 -49.33 86.69
N VAL A 114 19.68 -50.54 86.48
CA VAL A 114 19.48 -51.30 85.23
C VAL A 114 18.00 -51.62 85.02
N HIS A 115 17.31 -52.05 86.08
CA HIS A 115 15.88 -52.33 86.05
C HIS A 115 15.05 -51.07 85.75
N GLN A 116 15.41 -49.92 86.33
CA GLN A 116 14.78 -48.63 86.04
C GLN A 116 14.98 -48.21 84.58
N LEU A 117 16.19 -48.37 84.02
CA LEU A 117 16.48 -48.09 82.61
C LEU A 117 15.70 -49.02 81.68
N LYS A 118 15.63 -50.31 82.00
CA LYS A 118 14.87 -51.30 81.23
C LYS A 118 13.36 -50.99 81.25
N LYS A 119 12.83 -50.56 82.39
CA LYS A 119 11.43 -50.12 82.51
C LYS A 119 11.15 -48.86 81.69
N ALA A 120 12.06 -47.88 81.72
CA ALA A 120 11.95 -46.67 80.90
C ALA A 120 12.02 -46.97 79.38
N GLN A 121 12.87 -47.91 78.95
CA GLN A 121 12.90 -48.37 77.55
C GLN A 121 11.62 -49.09 77.11
N LEU A 122 11.05 -49.93 77.97
CA LEU A 122 9.78 -50.59 77.69
C LEU A 122 8.63 -49.59 77.60
N GLU A 123 8.68 -48.50 78.36
CA GLU A 123 7.71 -47.40 78.29
C GLU A 123 7.88 -46.51 77.05
N GLN A 124 9.08 -46.51 76.43
CA GLN A 124 9.38 -45.83 75.16
C GLN A 124 9.01 -46.63 73.91
N LEU A 125 8.70 -47.93 74.04
CA LEU A 125 8.17 -48.72 72.93
C LEU A 125 6.83 -48.14 72.47
N ALA A 126 6.62 -48.13 71.15
CA ALA A 126 5.43 -47.60 70.54
C ALA A 126 4.17 -48.33 71.04
N LYS A 127 3.39 -47.65 71.89
CA LYS A 127 2.09 -48.14 72.35
C LYS A 127 1.02 -47.85 71.29
N PRO A 128 0.05 -48.76 71.08
CA PRO A 128 -1.08 -48.51 70.19
C PRO A 128 -1.77 -47.19 70.55
N GLY A 129 -1.89 -46.27 69.58
CA GLY A 129 -2.50 -44.93 69.77
C GLY A 129 -1.51 -43.81 70.14
N SER A 130 -0.23 -44.09 70.30
CA SER A 130 0.81 -43.04 70.49
C SER A 130 1.20 -42.35 69.17
N LYS A 131 1.74 -41.14 69.25
CA LYS A 131 2.32 -40.43 68.08
C LYS A 131 3.48 -41.20 67.45
N LEU A 132 4.22 -41.96 68.25
CA LEU A 132 5.31 -42.81 67.76
C LEU A 132 4.75 -43.99 66.95
N PHE A 133 3.71 -44.65 67.46
CA PHE A 133 3.04 -45.75 66.77
C PHE A 133 2.40 -45.32 65.45
N THR A 134 1.73 -44.16 65.41
CA THR A 134 1.15 -43.63 64.15
C THR A 134 2.21 -43.31 63.11
N ASN A 135 3.33 -42.71 63.51
CA ASN A 135 4.46 -42.46 62.61
C ASN A 135 5.12 -43.76 62.11
N GLU A 136 5.26 -44.76 62.98
CA GLU A 136 5.80 -46.08 62.61
C GLU A 136 4.86 -46.83 61.68
N THR A 137 3.54 -46.81 61.93
CA THR A 137 2.56 -47.40 61.02
C THR A 137 2.49 -46.68 59.68
N ASP A 138 2.58 -45.35 59.67
CA ASP A 138 2.61 -44.58 58.42
C ASP A 138 3.90 -44.82 57.64
N ALA A 139 5.04 -44.96 58.32
CA ALA A 139 6.29 -45.36 57.70
C ALA A 139 6.20 -46.78 57.12
N ALA A 140 5.60 -47.72 57.86
CA ALA A 140 5.36 -49.08 57.39
C ALA A 140 4.42 -49.12 56.17
N ASN A 141 3.33 -48.34 56.18
CA ASN A 141 2.39 -48.23 55.06
C ASN A 141 3.04 -47.59 53.82
N LYS A 142 3.86 -46.56 54.00
CA LYS A 142 4.64 -45.97 52.91
C LYS A 142 5.64 -46.97 52.34
N ASN A 143 6.35 -47.69 53.19
CA ASN A 143 7.27 -48.75 52.76
C ASN A 143 6.52 -49.85 52.00
N LEU A 144 5.35 -50.27 52.48
CA LEU A 144 4.50 -51.24 51.80
C LEU A 144 4.05 -50.74 50.42
N TYR A 145 3.59 -49.49 50.34
CA TYR A 145 3.22 -48.86 49.08
C TYR A 145 4.40 -48.79 48.10
N VAL A 146 5.60 -48.43 48.58
CA VAL A 146 6.81 -48.39 47.76
C VAL A 146 7.16 -49.79 47.25
N LEU A 147 7.07 -50.82 48.10
CA LEU A 147 7.30 -52.21 47.71
C LEU A 147 6.27 -52.70 46.68
N GLN A 148 4.99 -52.40 46.91
CA GLN A 148 3.92 -52.74 45.98
C GLN A 148 4.08 -52.02 44.64
N ARG A 149 4.40 -50.73 44.67
CA ARG A 149 4.67 -49.93 43.47
C ARG A 149 5.89 -50.43 42.71
N ALA A 150 6.95 -50.81 43.42
CA ALA A 150 8.14 -51.41 42.82
C ALA A 150 7.81 -52.76 42.17
N PHE A 151 6.95 -53.57 42.81
CA PHE A 151 6.46 -54.81 42.23
C PHE A 151 5.60 -54.57 40.98
N GLU A 152 4.65 -53.63 41.02
CA GLU A 152 3.84 -53.24 39.86
C GLU A 152 4.71 -52.76 38.68
N LEU A 153 5.68 -51.88 38.94
CA LEU A 153 6.61 -51.40 37.91
C LEU A 153 7.42 -52.55 37.32
N ARG A 154 7.81 -53.53 38.13
CA ARG A 154 8.51 -54.73 37.64
C ARG A 154 7.60 -55.56 36.74
N GLN A 155 6.33 -55.73 37.10
CA GLN A 155 5.34 -56.41 36.27
C GLN A 155 5.07 -55.64 34.96
N GLU A 156 4.99 -54.30 34.99
CA GLU A 156 4.87 -53.48 33.79
C GLU A 156 6.07 -53.60 32.83
N GLN A 157 7.24 -54.00 33.34
CA GLN A 157 8.41 -54.25 32.50
C GLN A 157 8.36 -55.58 31.75
N GLU A 158 7.51 -56.53 32.18
CA GLU A 158 7.33 -57.80 31.48
C GLU A 158 6.77 -57.57 30.07
N ASP A 159 7.30 -58.28 29.08
CA ASP A 159 7.01 -58.04 27.66
C ASP A 159 5.54 -58.29 27.30
N GLU A 160 4.88 -59.21 28.00
CA GLU A 160 3.47 -59.53 27.83
C GLU A 160 2.58 -58.36 28.27
N VAL A 161 2.92 -57.74 29.40
CA VAL A 161 2.22 -56.56 29.93
C VAL A 161 2.45 -55.35 29.02
N LYS A 162 3.66 -55.17 28.48
CA LYS A 162 3.94 -54.14 27.47
C LYS A 162 3.11 -54.33 26.20
N LYS A 163 2.99 -55.57 25.71
CA LYS A 163 2.14 -55.90 24.55
C LYS A 163 0.67 -55.60 24.85
N ALA A 164 0.17 -56.00 26.02
CA ALA A 164 -1.20 -55.69 26.44
C ALA A 164 -1.44 -54.17 26.54
N ASN A 165 -0.50 -53.42 27.13
CA ASN A 165 -0.56 -51.95 27.19
C ASN A 165 -0.55 -51.31 25.80
N SER A 166 0.23 -51.84 24.86
CA SER A 166 0.21 -51.39 23.46
C SER A 166 -1.15 -51.62 22.78
N ILE A 167 -1.77 -52.79 23.02
CA ILE A 167 -3.10 -53.10 22.48
C ILE A 167 -4.17 -52.18 23.11
N ILE A 168 -4.11 -51.96 24.43
CA ILE A 168 -5.02 -51.05 25.14
C ILE A 168 -4.88 -49.64 24.58
N LEU A 169 -3.65 -49.16 24.34
CA LEU A 169 -3.41 -47.85 23.76
C LEU A 169 -3.99 -47.76 22.34
N ALA A 170 -3.73 -48.76 21.50
CA ALA A 170 -4.29 -48.83 20.15
C ALA A 170 -5.84 -48.82 20.17
N SER A 171 -6.47 -49.55 21.09
CA SER A 171 -7.92 -49.55 21.27
C SER A 171 -8.45 -48.19 21.73
N LYS A 172 -7.76 -47.49 22.64
CA LYS A 172 -8.11 -46.13 23.05
C LYS A 172 -8.04 -45.16 21.86
N CYS A 173 -6.95 -45.21 21.08
CA CYS A 173 -6.80 -44.41 19.87
C CYS A 173 -7.90 -44.71 18.84
N LEU A 174 -8.25 -45.99 18.66
CA LEU A 174 -9.33 -46.40 17.75
C LEU A 174 -10.69 -45.86 18.23
N ALA A 175 -10.97 -45.91 19.53
CA ALA A 175 -12.21 -45.37 20.10
C ALA A 175 -12.33 -43.86 19.85
N ILE A 176 -11.27 -43.10 20.10
CA ILE A 176 -11.22 -41.65 19.82
C ILE A 176 -11.39 -41.39 18.32
N ARG A 177 -10.68 -42.15 17.46
CA ARG A 177 -10.81 -42.01 16.01
C ARG A 177 -12.23 -42.29 15.52
N LYS A 178 -12.90 -43.31 16.06
CA LYS A 178 -14.30 -43.60 15.74
C LYS A 178 -15.23 -42.46 16.15
N ALA A 179 -15.04 -41.89 17.34
CA ALA A 179 -15.79 -40.74 17.79
C ALA A 179 -15.57 -39.52 16.87
N GLN A 180 -14.33 -39.24 16.48
CA GLN A 180 -13.99 -38.16 15.53
C GLN A 180 -14.60 -38.37 14.14
N ILE A 181 -14.65 -39.61 13.64
CA ILE A 181 -15.30 -39.92 12.36
C ILE A 181 -16.80 -39.62 12.45
N LEU A 182 -17.47 -40.06 13.52
CA LEU A 182 -18.89 -39.78 13.74
C LEU A 182 -19.16 -38.27 13.86
N GLU A 183 -18.31 -37.54 14.58
CA GLU A 183 -18.39 -36.08 14.71
C GLU A 183 -18.21 -35.40 13.35
N LYS A 184 -17.23 -35.85 12.54
CA LYS A 184 -17.02 -35.34 11.19
C LYS A 184 -18.21 -35.61 10.27
N GLU A 185 -18.79 -36.81 10.33
CA GLU A 185 -20.00 -37.15 9.57
C GLU A 185 -21.19 -36.29 10.00
N PHE A 186 -21.33 -36.02 11.30
CA PHE A 186 -22.36 -35.13 11.82
C PHE A 186 -22.16 -33.69 11.34
N MET A 187 -20.95 -33.14 11.44
CA MET A 187 -20.62 -31.82 10.90
C MET A 187 -20.88 -31.72 9.40
N GLN A 188 -20.57 -32.77 8.63
CA GLN A 188 -20.85 -32.78 7.19
C GLN A 188 -22.36 -32.77 6.90
N LYS A 189 -23.18 -33.44 7.71
CA LYS A 189 -24.64 -33.41 7.55
C LYS A 189 -25.19 -32.02 7.83
N GLU A 190 -24.78 -31.39 8.91
CA GLU A 190 -25.16 -30.00 9.25
C GLU A 190 -24.74 -29.02 8.15
N LEU A 191 -23.51 -29.15 7.64
CA LEU A 191 -23.03 -28.33 6.53
C LEU A 191 -23.89 -28.50 5.28
N ASN A 192 -24.19 -29.75 4.90
CA ASN A 192 -25.03 -30.04 3.75
C ASN A 192 -26.47 -29.52 3.91
N GLU A 193 -26.99 -29.48 5.14
CA GLU A 193 -28.33 -28.95 5.42
C GLU A 193 -28.35 -27.41 5.31
N GLU A 194 -27.33 -26.73 5.84
CA GLU A 194 -27.21 -25.28 5.67
C GLU A 194 -26.93 -24.90 4.20
N ASP A 195 -26.11 -25.66 3.48
CA ASP A 195 -25.89 -25.47 2.04
C ASP A 195 -27.22 -25.59 1.27
N ARG A 196 -28.05 -26.60 1.57
CA ARG A 196 -29.40 -26.73 0.97
C ARG A 196 -30.29 -25.54 1.29
N ARG A 197 -30.27 -25.07 2.54
CA ARG A 197 -31.04 -23.89 2.96
C ARG A 197 -30.61 -22.63 2.23
N LEU A 198 -29.30 -22.45 2.01
CA LEU A 198 -28.74 -21.34 1.23
C LEU A 198 -29.12 -21.44 -0.24
N ASP A 199 -29.05 -22.63 -0.83
CA ASP A 199 -29.48 -22.89 -2.22
C ASP A 199 -30.97 -22.56 -2.40
N ASP A 200 -31.82 -22.98 -1.47
CA ASP A 200 -33.25 -22.64 -1.47
C ASP A 200 -33.48 -21.12 -1.37
N MET A 201 -32.69 -20.43 -0.54
CA MET A 201 -32.77 -18.97 -0.42
C MET A 201 -32.34 -18.27 -1.73
N MET A 202 -31.25 -18.72 -2.34
CA MET A 202 -30.78 -18.20 -3.63
C MET A 202 -31.79 -18.47 -4.75
N GLU A 203 -32.41 -19.64 -4.80
CA GLU A 203 -33.45 -19.96 -5.78
C GLU A 203 -34.70 -19.08 -5.59
N GLN A 204 -35.11 -18.83 -4.35
CA GLN A 204 -36.19 -17.89 -4.06
C GLN A 204 -35.86 -16.46 -4.52
N GLU A 205 -34.63 -15.99 -4.30
CA GLU A 205 -34.18 -14.68 -4.79
C GLU A 205 -34.15 -14.65 -6.33
N ARG A 206 -33.66 -15.71 -6.97
CA ARG A 206 -33.66 -15.85 -8.43
C ARG A 206 -35.08 -15.78 -8.98
N GLN A 207 -36.03 -16.48 -8.37
CA GLN A 207 -37.45 -16.44 -8.76
C GLN A 207 -38.07 -15.06 -8.55
N LYS A 208 -37.76 -14.37 -7.45
CA LYS A 208 -38.20 -12.99 -7.21
C LYS A 208 -37.64 -12.04 -8.27
N ALA A 209 -36.35 -12.18 -8.62
CA ALA A 209 -35.70 -11.37 -9.64
C ALA A 209 -36.33 -11.59 -11.03
N LEU A 210 -36.61 -12.85 -11.39
CA LEU A 210 -37.30 -13.18 -12.64
C LEU A 210 -38.71 -12.59 -12.68
N LYS A 211 -39.50 -12.75 -11.61
CA LYS A 211 -40.84 -12.13 -11.50
C LYS A 211 -40.78 -10.61 -11.65
N ALA A 212 -39.82 -9.95 -11.00
CA ALA A 212 -39.62 -8.52 -11.12
C ALA A 212 -39.22 -8.08 -12.55
N GLU A 213 -38.40 -8.88 -13.25
CA GLU A 213 -38.05 -8.64 -14.64
C GLU A 213 -39.25 -8.81 -15.58
N GLU A 214 -40.06 -9.85 -15.37
CA GLU A 214 -41.31 -10.08 -16.10
C GLU A 214 -42.30 -8.93 -15.91
N GLU A 215 -42.47 -8.43 -14.68
CA GLU A 215 -43.31 -7.25 -14.42
C GLU A 215 -42.79 -6.01 -15.14
N ARG A 216 -41.47 -5.79 -15.17
CA ARG A 216 -40.86 -4.70 -15.93
C ARG A 216 -41.12 -4.86 -17.43
N LYS A 217 -41.00 -6.07 -17.98
CA LYS A 217 -41.33 -6.37 -19.39
C LYS A 217 -42.80 -6.11 -19.68
N LYS A 218 -43.72 -6.53 -18.81
CA LYS A 218 -45.17 -6.26 -18.93
C LYS A 218 -45.44 -4.75 -18.94
N LYS A 219 -44.89 -3.99 -17.99
CA LYS A 219 -45.03 -2.52 -17.96
C LYS A 219 -44.49 -1.85 -19.23
N ARG A 220 -43.31 -2.26 -19.71
CA ARG A 220 -42.75 -1.77 -20.99
C ARG A 220 -43.65 -2.10 -22.17
N HIS A 221 -44.20 -3.32 -22.21
CA HIS A 221 -45.12 -3.74 -23.25
C HIS A 221 -46.42 -2.93 -23.25
N GLU A 222 -46.98 -2.62 -22.07
CA GLU A 222 -48.16 -1.75 -21.95
C GLU A 222 -47.87 -0.32 -22.41
N ILE A 223 -46.73 0.27 -22.00
CA ILE A 223 -46.31 1.59 -22.45
C ILE A 223 -46.16 1.60 -23.97
N ASN A 224 -45.51 0.57 -24.54
CA ASN A 224 -45.35 0.45 -25.98
C ASN A 224 -46.70 0.35 -26.70
N LYS A 225 -47.65 -0.46 -26.18
CA LYS A 225 -49.01 -0.54 -26.71
C LYS A 225 -49.71 0.82 -26.70
N ARG A 226 -49.62 1.58 -25.62
CA ARG A 226 -50.18 2.93 -25.53
C ARG A 226 -49.53 3.89 -26.53
N HIS A 227 -48.21 3.81 -26.68
CA HIS A 227 -47.47 4.63 -27.64
C HIS A 227 -47.86 4.31 -29.09
N VAL A 228 -47.92 3.02 -29.45
CA VAL A 228 -48.40 2.58 -30.77
C VAL A 228 -49.84 3.04 -31.04
N ALA A 229 -50.72 2.97 -30.03
CA ALA A 229 -52.10 3.46 -30.18
C ALA A 229 -52.15 4.97 -30.41
N SER A 230 -51.33 5.74 -29.68
CA SER A 230 -51.21 7.20 -29.86
C SER A 230 -50.65 7.57 -31.23
N LEU A 231 -49.58 6.89 -31.69
CA LEU A 231 -49.05 7.08 -33.05
C LEU A 231 -50.09 6.74 -34.12
N SER A 232 -50.83 5.65 -33.94
CA SER A 232 -51.91 5.26 -34.87
C SER A 232 -53.04 6.30 -34.89
N GLN A 233 -53.28 6.99 -33.79
CA GLN A 233 -54.21 8.12 -33.75
C GLN A 233 -53.64 9.33 -34.48
N GLN A 234 -52.38 9.70 -34.23
CA GLN A 234 -51.71 10.81 -34.92
C GLN A 234 -51.66 10.60 -36.44
N ILE A 235 -51.40 9.38 -36.90
CA ILE A 235 -51.42 9.05 -38.35
C ILE A 235 -52.83 9.31 -38.92
N ARG A 236 -53.88 8.85 -38.24
CA ARG A 236 -55.27 9.11 -38.65
C ARG A 236 -55.60 10.60 -38.67
N GLU A 237 -55.19 11.35 -37.65
CA GLU A 237 -55.39 12.80 -37.58
C GLU A 237 -54.67 13.52 -38.73
N ASN A 238 -53.43 13.14 -39.04
CA ASN A 238 -52.68 13.67 -40.18
C ASN A 238 -53.34 13.34 -41.52
N GLU A 239 -53.86 12.13 -41.69
CA GLU A 239 -54.62 11.74 -42.89
C GLU A 239 -55.88 12.60 -43.04
N VAL A 240 -56.64 12.81 -41.97
CA VAL A 240 -57.82 13.68 -41.98
C VAL A 240 -57.43 15.12 -42.31
N GLN A 241 -56.38 15.67 -41.70
CA GLN A 241 -55.87 17.00 -42.02
C GLN A 241 -55.43 17.13 -43.48
N ARG A 242 -54.79 16.09 -44.02
CA ARG A 242 -54.42 16.04 -45.44
C ARG A 242 -55.67 16.09 -46.33
N MET A 243 -56.72 15.34 -45.99
CA MET A 243 -58.00 15.37 -46.70
C MET A 243 -58.66 16.74 -46.66
N ILE A 244 -58.71 17.38 -45.48
CA ILE A 244 -59.23 18.76 -45.32
C ILE A 244 -58.40 19.74 -46.17
N GLY A 245 -57.08 19.62 -46.17
CA GLY A 245 -56.20 20.46 -46.99
C GLY A 245 -56.42 20.28 -48.49
N MET A 246 -56.72 19.06 -48.96
CA MET A 246 -57.10 18.81 -50.35
C MET A 246 -58.45 19.45 -50.69
N GLU A 247 -59.44 19.34 -49.81
CA GLU A 247 -60.77 19.94 -50.02
C GLU A 247 -60.68 21.47 -50.06
N ASN A 248 -59.92 22.09 -49.15
CA ASN A 248 -59.71 23.54 -49.14
C ASN A 248 -59.04 24.03 -50.43
N LYS A 249 -58.03 23.31 -50.94
CA LYS A 249 -57.39 23.63 -52.22
C LYS A 249 -58.36 23.50 -53.40
N ALA A 250 -59.22 22.48 -53.37
CA ALA A 250 -60.25 22.32 -54.39
C ALA A 250 -61.28 23.46 -54.34
N GLU A 251 -61.69 23.89 -53.14
CA GLU A 251 -62.60 25.01 -52.96
C GLU A 251 -61.96 26.33 -53.40
N GLU A 252 -60.71 26.59 -53.02
CA GLU A 252 -59.94 27.76 -53.47
C GLU A 252 -59.81 27.78 -55.00
N SER A 253 -59.48 26.63 -55.61
CA SER A 253 -59.43 26.50 -57.07
C SER A 253 -60.78 26.79 -57.72
N ARG A 254 -61.90 26.34 -57.13
CA ARG A 254 -63.25 26.70 -57.60
C ARG A 254 -63.52 28.20 -57.48
N ARG A 255 -63.11 28.84 -56.38
CA ARG A 255 -63.26 30.29 -56.16
C ARG A 255 -62.43 31.10 -57.17
N ILE A 256 -61.17 30.73 -57.38
CA ILE A 256 -60.29 31.35 -58.38
C ILE A 256 -60.89 31.19 -59.78
N ASN A 257 -61.33 29.99 -60.15
CA ASN A 257 -61.96 29.76 -61.45
C ASN A 257 -63.21 30.63 -61.66
N LYS A 258 -64.08 30.75 -60.65
CA LYS A 258 -65.25 31.64 -60.69
C LYS A 258 -64.84 33.11 -60.87
N ALA A 259 -63.83 33.58 -60.12
CA ALA A 259 -63.31 34.93 -60.22
C ALA A 259 -62.71 35.21 -61.61
N THR A 260 -61.93 34.26 -62.16
CA THR A 260 -61.37 34.36 -63.51
C THR A 260 -62.46 34.43 -64.57
N ILE A 261 -63.52 33.62 -64.46
CA ILE A 261 -64.67 33.67 -65.38
C ILE A 261 -65.38 35.02 -65.28
N ALA A 262 -65.58 35.56 -64.07
CA ALA A 262 -66.17 36.89 -63.88
C ALA A 262 -65.32 37.99 -64.50
N MET A 263 -64.00 37.97 -64.28
CA MET A 263 -63.05 38.92 -64.87
C MET A 263 -63.05 38.86 -66.41
N GLN A 264 -63.11 37.65 -66.98
CA GLN A 264 -63.21 37.47 -68.44
C GLN A 264 -64.52 38.03 -69.00
N ARG A 265 -65.65 37.86 -68.29
CA ARG A 265 -66.94 38.44 -68.68
C ARG A 265 -66.90 39.96 -68.64
N GLU A 266 -66.39 40.54 -67.56
CA GLU A 266 -66.26 42.00 -67.42
C GLU A 266 -65.32 42.59 -68.48
N ALA A 267 -64.18 41.92 -68.76
CA ALA A 267 -63.28 42.33 -69.84
C ALA A 267 -63.96 42.29 -71.21
N ALA A 268 -64.80 41.27 -71.48
CA ALA A 268 -65.56 41.17 -72.72
C ALA A 268 -66.64 42.28 -72.83
N GLU A 269 -67.32 42.61 -71.74
CA GLU A 269 -68.27 43.72 -71.69
C GLU A 269 -67.59 45.08 -71.89
N ASN A 270 -66.48 45.33 -71.20
CA ASN A 270 -65.66 46.53 -71.38
C ASN A 270 -65.16 46.66 -72.83
N LEU A 271 -64.76 45.56 -73.46
CA LEU A 271 -64.38 45.57 -74.88
C LEU A 271 -65.57 45.90 -75.79
N ARG A 272 -66.76 45.37 -75.51
CA ARG A 272 -67.99 45.72 -76.25
C ARG A 272 -68.35 47.19 -76.09
N GLN A 273 -68.30 47.73 -74.87
CA GLN A 273 -68.55 49.15 -74.61
C GLN A 273 -67.55 50.05 -75.33
N LYS A 274 -66.25 49.73 -75.28
CA LYS A 274 -65.21 50.46 -76.02
C LYS A 274 -65.47 50.44 -77.53
N LYS A 275 -65.88 49.31 -78.10
CA LYS A 275 -66.25 49.21 -79.52
C LYS A 275 -67.46 50.09 -79.85
N LEU A 276 -68.49 50.10 -79.01
CA LEU A 276 -69.66 50.95 -79.19
C LEU A 276 -69.30 52.43 -79.12
N GLN A 277 -68.49 52.83 -78.14
CA GLN A 277 -67.97 54.19 -78.02
C GLN A 277 -67.12 54.58 -79.24
N GLN A 278 -66.25 53.70 -79.73
CA GLN A 278 -65.49 53.94 -80.96
C GLN A 278 -66.39 54.13 -82.19
N LEU A 279 -67.48 53.39 -82.30
CA LEU A 279 -68.45 53.57 -83.39
C LEU A 279 -69.17 54.92 -83.28
N ASN A 280 -69.59 55.32 -82.08
CA ASN A 280 -70.23 56.62 -81.84
C ASN A 280 -69.27 57.77 -82.19
N VAL A 281 -68.03 57.73 -81.68
CA VAL A 281 -67.01 58.74 -82.00
C VAL A 281 -66.71 58.78 -83.50
N ARG A 282 -66.68 57.63 -84.19
CA ARG A 282 -66.53 57.60 -85.65
C ARG A 282 -67.70 58.25 -86.38
N GLN A 283 -68.92 58.06 -85.90
CA GLN A 283 -70.11 58.72 -86.47
C GLN A 283 -70.06 60.23 -86.23
N GLU A 284 -69.74 60.67 -85.02
CA GLU A 284 -69.58 62.10 -84.69
C GLU A 284 -68.49 62.75 -85.54
N LEU A 285 -67.33 62.09 -85.70
CA LEU A 285 -66.22 62.59 -86.50
C LEU A 285 -66.56 62.63 -87.99
N ARG A 286 -67.36 61.67 -88.48
CA ARG A 286 -67.91 61.70 -89.85
C ARG A 286 -68.82 62.90 -90.06
N LEU A 287 -69.78 63.11 -89.15
CA LEU A 287 -70.69 64.28 -89.21
C LEU A 287 -69.91 65.60 -89.14
N ALA A 288 -68.89 65.70 -88.28
CA ALA A 288 -68.03 66.87 -88.19
C ALA A 288 -67.22 67.09 -89.49
N ASN A 289 -66.68 66.03 -90.09
CA ASN A 289 -65.98 66.12 -91.38
C ASN A 289 -66.91 66.53 -92.52
N ASP A 290 -68.14 66.01 -92.55
CA ASP A 290 -69.16 66.40 -93.53
C ASP A 290 -69.52 67.89 -93.37
N ASN A 291 -69.68 68.37 -92.13
CA ASN A 291 -69.89 69.79 -91.84
C ASN A 291 -68.71 70.65 -92.27
N ILE A 292 -67.46 70.23 -91.99
CA ILE A 292 -66.25 70.95 -92.45
C ILE A 292 -66.19 71.00 -93.97
N ALA A 293 -66.56 69.92 -94.67
CA ALA A 293 -66.61 69.90 -96.12
C ALA A 293 -67.66 70.90 -96.65
N GLN A 294 -68.84 70.97 -96.03
CA GLN A 294 -69.86 71.97 -96.36
C GLN A 294 -69.37 73.40 -96.12
N PHE A 295 -68.73 73.68 -94.97
CA PHE A 295 -68.14 75.00 -94.69
C PHE A 295 -67.06 75.38 -95.71
N LYS A 296 -66.22 74.44 -96.15
CA LYS A 296 -65.22 74.69 -97.20
C LYS A 296 -65.85 75.02 -98.55
N ILE A 297 -67.00 74.43 -98.89
CA ILE A 297 -67.74 74.76 -100.11
C ILE A 297 -68.30 76.18 -100.01
N LEU A 298 -68.90 76.53 -98.87
CA LEU A 298 -69.41 77.88 -98.62
C LEU A 298 -68.28 78.94 -98.68
N GLN A 299 -67.14 78.67 -98.04
CA GLN A 299 -65.96 79.55 -98.09
C GLN A 299 -65.46 79.76 -99.52
N LYS A 300 -65.38 78.70 -100.34
CA LYS A 300 -64.99 78.84 -101.75
C LYS A 300 -65.98 79.69 -102.55
N GLU A 301 -67.27 79.60 -102.27
CA GLU A 301 -68.28 80.43 -102.92
C GLU A 301 -68.18 81.89 -102.47
N GLU A 302 -67.93 82.14 -101.18
CA GLU A 302 -67.64 83.48 -100.64
C GLU A 302 -66.37 84.09 -101.24
N GLU A 303 -65.28 83.32 -101.35
CA GLU A 303 -64.04 83.71 -102.01
C GLU A 303 -64.26 84.02 -103.50
N ARG A 304 -65.10 83.25 -104.20
CA ARG A 304 -65.51 83.50 -105.59
C ARG A 304 -66.27 84.83 -105.72
N ILE A 305 -67.21 85.10 -104.81
CA ILE A 305 -67.96 86.37 -104.80
C ILE A 305 -67.03 87.54 -104.48
N ALA A 306 -66.11 87.38 -103.53
CA ALA A 306 -65.13 88.40 -103.16
C ALA A 306 -64.16 88.70 -104.31
N THR A 307 -63.65 87.67 -105.00
CA THR A 307 -62.78 87.84 -106.17
C THR A 307 -63.47 88.54 -107.33
N LEU A 308 -64.75 88.22 -107.60
CA LEU A 308 -65.54 88.96 -108.60
C LEU A 308 -65.72 90.44 -108.22
N ARG A 309 -65.98 90.75 -106.93
CA ARG A 309 -66.05 92.14 -106.45
C ARG A 309 -64.72 92.89 -106.57
N VAL A 310 -63.60 92.22 -106.26
CA VAL A 310 -62.26 92.78 -106.44
C VAL A 310 -61.97 93.02 -107.93
N GLN A 311 -62.33 92.10 -108.82
CA GLN A 311 -62.18 92.28 -110.26
C GLN A 311 -62.98 93.47 -110.79
N GLU A 312 -64.23 93.65 -110.36
CA GLU A 312 -65.03 94.82 -110.74
C GLU A 312 -64.44 96.14 -110.20
N PHE A 313 -63.93 96.13 -108.97
CA PHE A 313 -63.24 97.29 -108.38
C PHE A 313 -61.95 97.61 -109.14
N MET A 314 -61.15 96.60 -109.46
CA MET A 314 -59.90 96.74 -110.22
C MET A 314 -60.15 97.20 -111.66
N ARG A 315 -61.22 96.74 -112.32
CA ARG A 315 -61.60 97.22 -113.67
C ARG A 315 -61.91 98.72 -113.65
N LYS A 316 -62.72 99.17 -112.69
CA LYS A 316 -63.08 100.60 -112.52
C LYS A 316 -61.91 101.46 -112.10
N LYS A 317 -60.93 100.91 -111.37
CA LYS A 317 -59.69 101.59 -111.01
C LYS A 317 -58.73 101.70 -112.21
N ALA A 318 -58.56 100.61 -112.96
CA ALA A 318 -57.69 100.55 -114.13
C ALA A 318 -58.16 101.50 -115.25
N GLU A 319 -59.47 101.64 -115.49
CA GLU A 319 -60.00 102.63 -116.44
C GLU A 319 -59.69 104.09 -116.02
N ARG A 320 -59.64 104.38 -114.72
CA ARG A 320 -59.30 105.72 -114.20
C ARG A 320 -57.80 105.99 -114.21
N GLU A 321 -56.97 104.96 -113.99
CA GLU A 321 -55.51 105.08 -114.02
C GLU A 321 -54.96 105.10 -115.44
N ALA A 322 -55.50 104.29 -116.36
CA ALA A 322 -55.14 104.32 -117.78
C ALA A 322 -55.42 105.68 -118.44
N ALA A 323 -56.48 106.38 -118.01
CA ALA A 323 -56.76 107.75 -118.47
C ALA A 323 -55.73 108.77 -117.96
N ARG A 324 -55.18 108.60 -116.74
CA ARG A 324 -54.14 109.49 -116.20
C ARG A 324 -52.74 109.15 -116.73
N ASP A 325 -52.45 107.87 -116.93
CA ASP A 325 -51.14 107.39 -117.38
C ASP A 325 -50.91 107.70 -118.87
N ALA A 326 -51.96 107.74 -119.70
CA ALA A 326 -51.85 108.24 -121.07
C ALA A 326 -51.44 109.72 -121.13
N GLU A 327 -51.94 110.56 -120.22
CA GLU A 327 -51.60 111.99 -120.13
C GLU A 327 -50.19 112.22 -119.54
N LEU A 328 -49.72 111.37 -118.62
CA LEU A 328 -48.40 111.49 -118.01
C LEU A 328 -47.27 110.85 -118.85
N ALA A 329 -47.56 109.80 -119.62
CA ALA A 329 -46.56 109.09 -120.43
C ALA A 329 -46.01 109.95 -121.59
N GLU A 330 -46.82 110.83 -122.19
CA GLU A 330 -46.32 111.78 -123.20
C GLU A 330 -45.34 112.80 -122.59
N ILE A 331 -45.55 113.18 -121.33
CA ILE A 331 -44.70 114.17 -120.62
C ILE A 331 -43.41 113.53 -120.05
N GLN A 332 -43.43 112.24 -119.70
CA GLN A 332 -42.29 111.54 -119.10
C GLN A 332 -41.32 110.90 -120.11
N ALA A 333 -41.79 110.55 -121.32
CA ALA A 333 -40.91 110.10 -122.40
C ALA A 333 -39.91 111.18 -122.85
N GLU A 334 -40.30 112.46 -122.73
CA GLU A 334 -39.48 113.61 -123.11
C GLU A 334 -38.42 113.97 -122.04
N LYS A 335 -38.67 113.68 -120.75
CA LYS A 335 -37.75 113.97 -119.64
C LYS A 335 -36.81 112.82 -119.26
N ASN A 336 -37.16 111.57 -119.59
CA ASN A 336 -36.38 110.39 -119.19
C ASN A 336 -35.17 110.07 -120.11
N ARG A 337 -35.05 110.72 -121.28
CA ARG A 337 -33.83 110.62 -122.10
C ARG A 337 -32.65 111.41 -121.51
N GLU A 338 -32.91 112.42 -120.68
CA GLU A 338 -31.84 113.26 -120.11
C GLU A 338 -31.36 112.81 -118.72
N LEU A 339 -32.21 112.13 -117.93
CA LEU A 339 -31.91 111.79 -116.53
C LEU A 339 -31.22 110.44 -116.28
N SER A 340 -31.10 109.57 -117.28
CA SER A 340 -30.36 108.30 -117.14
C SER A 340 -28.84 108.48 -116.99
N ARG A 341 -28.29 109.66 -117.36
CA ARG A 341 -26.88 110.01 -117.11
C ARG A 341 -26.56 110.36 -115.65
N LEU A 342 -27.56 110.74 -114.84
CA LEU A 342 -27.38 111.18 -113.45
C LEU A 342 -27.44 110.05 -112.41
N GLN A 343 -27.96 108.87 -112.80
CA GLN A 343 -28.02 107.69 -111.93
C GLN A 343 -26.67 106.98 -111.71
N ALA A 344 -25.61 107.36 -112.43
CA ALA A 344 -24.27 106.81 -112.23
C ALA A 344 -23.53 107.40 -111.00
N ALA A 345 -23.99 108.53 -110.44
CA ALA A 345 -23.28 109.24 -109.37
C ALA A 345 -23.74 108.87 -107.94
N GLN A 346 -24.96 108.34 -107.77
CA GLN A 346 -25.57 108.17 -106.44
C GLN A 346 -25.40 106.76 -105.84
N GLN A 347 -25.00 105.78 -106.67
CA GLN A 347 -24.67 104.41 -106.24
C GLN A 347 -23.50 104.35 -105.25
N LYS A 348 -22.66 105.41 -105.18
CA LYS A 348 -21.52 105.52 -104.25
C LYS A 348 -21.88 105.90 -102.81
N ALA A 349 -23.12 106.33 -102.52
CA ALA A 349 -23.51 106.84 -101.21
C ALA A 349 -24.18 105.80 -100.28
N MET A 350 -24.63 104.65 -100.80
CA MET A 350 -25.24 103.58 -99.99
C MET A 350 -24.23 102.54 -99.49
N ASP A 351 -23.02 102.51 -100.05
CA ASP A 351 -21.92 101.63 -99.62
C ASP A 351 -21.38 101.99 -98.22
N GLU A 352 -21.64 103.19 -97.68
CA GLU A 352 -21.16 103.60 -96.36
C GLU A 352 -22.02 103.11 -95.18
N GLN A 353 -23.23 102.60 -95.44
CA GLN A 353 -24.14 102.15 -94.37
C GLN A 353 -24.10 100.61 -94.15
N SER A 354 -23.64 99.83 -95.12
CA SER A 354 -23.47 98.36 -95.01
C SER A 354 -22.22 97.97 -94.20
N ALA A 355 -21.24 98.86 -94.07
CA ALA A 355 -19.97 98.59 -93.39
C ALA A 355 -20.05 98.56 -91.84
N LYS A 356 -21.16 99.00 -91.23
CA LYS A 356 -21.33 99.03 -89.76
C LYS A 356 -21.94 97.76 -89.17
N ASP A 357 -22.55 96.90 -89.98
CA ASP A 357 -23.19 95.66 -89.51
C ASP A 357 -22.34 94.39 -89.68
N GLU A 358 -21.24 94.45 -90.44
CA GLU A 358 -20.33 93.30 -90.63
C GLU A 358 -19.32 93.07 -89.48
N LEU A 359 -19.02 94.09 -88.66
CA LEU A 359 -17.94 94.01 -87.66
C LEU A 359 -18.35 93.34 -86.34
N ASN A 360 -19.65 93.14 -86.09
CA ASN A 360 -20.17 92.54 -84.86
C ASN A 360 -20.56 91.05 -84.99
N ALA A 361 -20.65 90.50 -86.21
CA ALA A 361 -21.10 89.12 -86.42
C ALA A 361 -19.95 88.08 -86.34
N LEU A 362 -18.72 88.45 -86.68
CA LEU A 362 -17.60 87.51 -86.81
C LEU A 362 -16.78 87.25 -85.52
N ARG A 363 -17.07 87.94 -84.40
CA ARG A 363 -16.34 87.73 -83.13
C ARG A 363 -17.03 86.75 -82.16
N ARG A 364 -18.32 86.47 -82.37
CA ARG A 364 -19.15 85.65 -81.46
C ARG A 364 -19.18 84.16 -81.82
N GLN A 365 -18.74 83.78 -83.02
CA GLN A 365 -18.75 82.39 -83.49
C GLN A 365 -17.49 81.58 -83.17
N GLU A 366 -16.34 82.20 -82.84
CA GLU A 366 -15.10 81.46 -82.53
C GLU A 366 -14.86 81.15 -81.04
N GLU A 367 -15.37 81.96 -80.10
CA GLU A 367 -15.20 81.74 -78.66
C GLU A 367 -16.04 80.56 -78.15
N VAL A 368 -17.25 80.39 -78.72
CA VAL A 368 -18.18 79.31 -78.35
C VAL A 368 -17.69 77.93 -78.82
N GLU A 369 -16.95 77.87 -79.94
CA GLU A 369 -16.46 76.60 -80.49
C GLU A 369 -15.21 76.07 -79.73
N ARG A 370 -14.36 76.96 -79.20
CA ARG A 370 -13.15 76.59 -78.43
C ARG A 370 -13.48 76.10 -77.01
N GLU A 371 -14.46 76.71 -76.35
CA GLU A 371 -14.89 76.29 -75.00
C GLU A 371 -15.60 74.93 -75.01
N TRP A 372 -16.30 74.60 -76.09
CA TRP A 372 -17.01 73.32 -76.23
C TRP A 372 -16.05 72.12 -76.39
N ARG A 373 -14.98 72.25 -77.20
CA ARG A 373 -13.98 71.18 -77.41
C ARG A 373 -13.08 70.93 -76.19
N GLU A 374 -12.76 71.96 -75.40
CA GLU A 374 -12.02 71.82 -74.13
C GLU A 374 -12.85 71.09 -73.05
N LYS A 375 -14.17 71.32 -73.02
CA LYS A 375 -15.08 70.76 -72.01
C LYS A 375 -15.39 69.28 -72.25
N GLU A 376 -15.53 68.85 -73.50
CA GLU A 376 -15.64 67.41 -73.84
C GLU A 376 -14.34 66.65 -73.54
N ARG A 377 -13.18 67.21 -73.88
CA ARG A 377 -11.87 66.54 -73.68
C ARG A 377 -11.54 66.38 -72.19
N LYS A 378 -11.86 67.40 -71.36
CA LYS A 378 -11.72 67.33 -69.90
C LYS A 378 -12.73 66.37 -69.25
N ALA A 379 -13.96 66.31 -69.73
CA ALA A 379 -14.97 65.37 -69.23
C ALA A 379 -14.63 63.91 -69.55
N ALA A 380 -14.11 63.64 -70.76
CA ALA A 380 -13.65 62.32 -71.17
C ALA A 380 -12.39 61.88 -70.38
N ALA A 381 -11.42 62.78 -70.18
CA ALA A 381 -10.23 62.50 -69.38
C ALA A 381 -10.57 62.21 -67.90
N LYS A 382 -11.51 62.97 -67.31
CA LYS A 382 -11.96 62.78 -65.92
C LYS A 382 -12.72 61.46 -65.73
N ARG A 383 -13.55 61.05 -66.70
CA ARG A 383 -14.20 59.72 -66.70
C ARG A 383 -13.19 58.58 -66.84
N LYS A 384 -12.16 58.73 -67.68
CA LYS A 384 -11.09 57.73 -67.82
C LYS A 384 -10.26 57.59 -66.55
N GLN A 385 -9.92 58.70 -65.89
CA GLN A 385 -9.25 58.69 -64.58
C GLN A 385 -10.12 58.06 -63.50
N GLN A 386 -11.42 58.41 -63.42
CA GLN A 386 -12.35 57.79 -62.47
C GLN A 386 -12.51 56.27 -62.70
N LEU A 387 -12.52 55.81 -63.96
CA LEU A 387 -12.57 54.39 -64.27
C LEU A 387 -11.27 53.66 -63.91
N GLU A 388 -10.11 54.27 -64.15
CA GLU A 388 -8.82 53.68 -63.77
C GLU A 388 -8.63 53.68 -62.24
N ASP A 389 -9.07 54.72 -61.54
CA ASP A 389 -9.06 54.78 -60.08
C ASP A 389 -10.02 53.76 -59.46
N MET A 390 -11.20 53.53 -60.06
CA MET A 390 -12.13 52.47 -59.65
C MET A 390 -11.57 51.07 -59.96
N ARG A 391 -10.78 50.91 -61.03
CA ARG A 391 -10.10 49.66 -61.38
C ARG A 391 -8.93 49.36 -60.43
N ILE A 392 -8.11 50.37 -60.12
CA ILE A 392 -7.04 50.28 -59.12
C ILE A 392 -7.63 50.04 -57.72
N GLY A 393 -8.74 50.70 -57.40
CA GLY A 393 -9.50 50.48 -56.17
C GLY A 393 -10.05 49.07 -56.06
N ARG A 394 -10.66 48.52 -57.12
CA ARG A 394 -11.11 47.12 -57.18
C ARG A 394 -9.94 46.14 -57.06
N ASN A 395 -8.82 46.40 -57.73
CA ASN A 395 -7.65 45.53 -57.66
C ASN A 395 -7.01 45.57 -56.26
N ARG A 396 -6.93 46.73 -55.61
CA ARG A 396 -6.51 46.85 -54.21
C ARG A 396 -7.47 46.14 -53.28
N GLN A 397 -8.78 46.27 -53.48
CA GLN A 397 -9.78 45.56 -52.69
C GLN A 397 -9.69 44.03 -52.87
N ILE A 398 -9.39 43.55 -54.08
CA ILE A 398 -9.14 42.13 -54.36
C ILE A 398 -7.82 41.67 -53.76
N GLU A 399 -6.75 42.46 -53.82
CA GLU A 399 -5.46 42.15 -53.20
C GLU A 399 -5.53 42.16 -51.67
N ASP A 400 -6.26 43.11 -51.08
CA ASP A 400 -6.51 43.18 -49.65
C ASP A 400 -7.39 42.01 -49.20
N LEU A 401 -8.43 41.64 -49.96
CA LEU A 401 -9.21 40.44 -49.71
C LEU A 401 -8.35 39.17 -49.80
N ARG A 402 -7.46 39.08 -50.80
CA ARG A 402 -6.51 37.96 -50.94
C ARG A 402 -5.49 37.93 -49.80
N ARG A 403 -5.04 39.08 -49.29
CA ARG A 403 -4.14 39.17 -48.13
C ARG A 403 -4.86 38.80 -46.84
N THR A 404 -6.09 39.24 -46.62
CA THR A 404 -6.89 38.85 -45.44
C THR A 404 -7.22 37.37 -45.49
N GLN A 405 -7.59 36.84 -46.65
CA GLN A 405 -7.88 35.42 -46.83
C GLN A 405 -6.61 34.56 -46.70
N ALA A 406 -5.45 35.04 -47.14
CA ALA A 406 -4.16 34.39 -46.90
C ALA A 406 -3.77 34.41 -45.42
N LEU A 407 -4.01 35.51 -44.70
CA LEU A 407 -3.79 35.60 -43.26
C LEU A 407 -4.77 34.75 -42.46
N GLU A 408 -6.03 34.62 -42.90
CA GLU A 408 -7.02 33.72 -42.30
C GLU A 408 -6.67 32.25 -42.56
N ILE A 409 -6.27 31.87 -43.78
CA ILE A 409 -5.78 30.52 -44.08
C ILE A 409 -4.49 30.22 -43.29
N GLN A 410 -3.62 31.20 -43.07
CA GLN A 410 -2.41 31.04 -42.28
C GLN A 410 -2.72 30.96 -40.78
N LYS A 411 -3.67 31.74 -40.26
CA LYS A 411 -4.19 31.62 -38.88
C LYS A 411 -4.92 30.31 -38.65
N GLU A 412 -5.77 29.87 -39.58
CA GLU A 412 -6.43 28.56 -39.51
C GLU A 412 -5.41 27.42 -39.60
N ARG A 413 -4.39 27.53 -40.45
CA ARG A 413 -3.26 26.58 -40.45
C ARG A 413 -2.47 26.61 -39.15
N ASP A 414 -2.18 27.76 -38.59
CA ASP A 414 -1.40 27.92 -37.36
C ASP A 414 -2.22 27.50 -36.12
N GLU A 415 -3.54 27.70 -36.10
CA GLU A 415 -4.47 27.24 -35.08
C GLU A 415 -4.74 25.74 -35.19
N PHE A 416 -4.89 25.20 -36.41
CA PHE A 416 -4.98 23.76 -36.67
C PHE A 416 -3.66 23.06 -36.31
N MET A 417 -2.52 23.62 -36.69
CA MET A 417 -1.20 23.13 -36.30
C MET A 417 -0.95 23.30 -34.79
N LYS A 418 -1.42 24.36 -34.12
CA LYS A 418 -1.34 24.47 -32.64
C LYS A 418 -2.19 23.42 -31.93
N ILE A 419 -3.43 23.20 -32.38
CA ILE A 419 -4.37 22.26 -31.77
C ILE A 419 -3.89 20.81 -31.97
N ASP A 420 -3.38 20.46 -33.16
CA ASP A 420 -2.85 19.13 -33.44
C ASP A 420 -1.44 18.91 -32.87
N ILE A 421 -0.53 19.90 -32.92
CA ILE A 421 0.84 19.74 -32.41
C ILE A 421 0.88 19.78 -30.88
N GLU A 422 0.10 20.62 -30.19
CA GLU A 422 0.11 20.65 -28.71
C GLU A 422 -0.59 19.43 -28.09
N LYS A 423 -1.65 18.90 -28.72
CA LYS A 423 -2.30 17.66 -28.27
C LYS A 423 -1.48 16.42 -28.66
N HIS A 424 -0.93 16.34 -29.88
CA HIS A 424 -0.12 15.18 -30.26
C HIS A 424 1.30 15.18 -29.67
N LYS A 425 1.95 16.31 -29.40
CA LYS A 425 3.26 16.32 -28.71
C LYS A 425 3.12 15.92 -27.24
N LYS A 426 2.15 16.47 -26.49
CA LYS A 426 1.94 16.07 -25.08
C LYS A 426 1.51 14.62 -24.94
N ILE A 427 0.67 14.10 -25.84
CA ILE A 427 0.27 12.68 -25.83
C ILE A 427 1.43 11.77 -26.27
N LYS A 428 2.24 12.15 -27.27
CA LYS A 428 3.41 11.35 -27.68
C LYS A 428 4.54 11.40 -26.65
N GLU A 429 4.81 12.54 -26.03
CA GLU A 429 5.80 12.68 -24.96
C GLU A 429 5.36 11.93 -23.70
N ALA A 430 4.09 12.03 -23.30
CA ALA A 430 3.54 11.23 -22.20
C ALA A 430 3.53 9.72 -22.52
N ALA A 431 3.20 9.32 -23.75
CA ALA A 431 3.26 7.92 -24.19
C ALA A 431 4.70 7.40 -24.27
N MET A 432 5.67 8.22 -24.66
CA MET A 432 7.10 7.87 -24.69
C MET A 432 7.68 7.77 -23.27
N HIS A 433 7.30 8.68 -22.36
CA HIS A 433 7.64 8.60 -20.95
C HIS A 433 7.03 7.35 -20.31
N HIS A 434 5.73 7.11 -20.52
CA HIS A 434 5.04 5.93 -20.02
C HIS A 434 5.64 4.63 -20.58
N ARG A 435 5.99 4.59 -21.88
CA ARG A 435 6.69 3.46 -22.50
C ARG A 435 8.09 3.26 -21.89
N LYS A 436 8.83 4.33 -21.63
CA LYS A 436 10.16 4.26 -21.00
C LYS A 436 10.06 3.76 -19.55
N ASP A 437 9.04 4.18 -18.82
CA ASP A 437 8.79 3.73 -17.45
C ASP A 437 8.29 2.28 -17.41
N LEU A 438 7.45 1.86 -18.35
CA LEU A 438 7.07 0.46 -18.55
C LEU A 438 8.28 -0.41 -18.89
N LEU A 439 9.15 0.03 -19.80
CA LEU A 439 10.37 -0.70 -20.14
C LEU A 439 11.32 -0.78 -18.94
N LYS A 440 11.44 0.28 -18.13
CA LYS A 440 12.19 0.25 -16.87
C LYS A 440 11.58 -0.72 -15.87
N GLN A 441 10.26 -0.71 -15.69
CA GLN A 441 9.56 -1.63 -14.78
C GLN A 441 9.68 -3.09 -15.23
N VAL A 442 9.57 -3.37 -16.53
CA VAL A 442 9.76 -4.70 -17.10
C VAL A 442 11.21 -5.15 -16.90
N ASN A 443 12.17 -4.28 -17.17
CA ASN A 443 13.59 -4.61 -16.99
C ASN A 443 13.93 -4.80 -15.51
N GLN A 444 13.36 -4.01 -14.61
CA GLN A 444 13.53 -4.14 -13.16
C GLN A 444 12.92 -5.45 -12.64
N LYS A 445 11.68 -5.79 -13.07
CA LYS A 445 11.05 -7.08 -12.74
C LYS A 445 11.82 -8.26 -13.32
N GLU A 446 12.40 -8.13 -14.51
CA GLU A 446 13.23 -9.17 -15.11
C GLU A 446 14.57 -9.32 -14.38
N CYS A 447 15.20 -8.21 -13.97
CA CYS A 447 16.37 -8.24 -13.09
C CYS A 447 16.05 -8.89 -11.74
N GLU A 448 14.94 -8.54 -11.10
CA GLU A 448 14.47 -9.15 -9.85
C GLU A 448 14.20 -10.65 -10.03
N ARG A 449 13.57 -11.05 -11.15
CA ARG A 449 13.33 -12.46 -11.48
C ARG A 449 14.63 -13.23 -11.67
N ILE A 450 15.60 -12.66 -12.38
CA ILE A 450 16.93 -13.24 -12.58
C ILE A 450 17.68 -13.33 -11.24
N GLU A 451 17.56 -12.33 -10.39
CA GLU A 451 18.19 -12.29 -9.07
C GLU A 451 17.61 -13.35 -8.13
N GLN A 452 16.29 -13.48 -8.07
CA GLN A 452 15.61 -14.56 -7.34
C GLN A 452 15.99 -15.96 -7.87
N LEU A 453 16.15 -16.12 -9.18
CA LEU A 453 16.65 -17.36 -9.76
C LEU A 453 18.10 -17.61 -9.31
N LYS A 454 18.98 -16.61 -9.37
CA LYS A 454 20.37 -16.71 -8.88
C LYS A 454 20.43 -17.03 -7.39
N GLU A 455 19.56 -16.46 -6.57
CA GLU A 455 19.46 -16.78 -5.14
C GLU A 455 19.04 -18.23 -4.93
N LYS A 456 18.01 -18.72 -5.62
CA LYS A 456 17.62 -20.14 -5.57
C LYS A 456 18.73 -21.07 -6.04
N PHE A 457 19.49 -20.69 -7.08
CA PHE A 457 20.65 -21.46 -7.52
C PHE A 457 21.76 -21.46 -6.47
N LYS A 458 22.07 -20.32 -5.85
CA LYS A 458 23.04 -20.21 -4.76
C LYS A 458 22.62 -20.98 -3.51
N GLU A 459 21.33 -20.95 -3.16
CA GLU A 459 20.76 -21.77 -2.07
C GLU A 459 20.88 -23.27 -2.40
N GLY A 460 20.63 -23.65 -3.65
CA GLY A 460 20.84 -25.01 -4.14
C GLY A 460 22.30 -25.46 -4.05
N GLU A 461 23.24 -24.62 -4.49
CA GLU A 461 24.69 -24.85 -4.36
C GLU A 461 25.13 -24.93 -2.89
N ALA A 462 24.60 -24.06 -2.03
CA ALA A 462 24.88 -24.07 -0.59
C ALA A 462 24.37 -25.35 0.09
N LEU A 463 23.18 -25.84 -0.28
CA LEU A 463 22.63 -27.10 0.22
C LEU A 463 23.45 -28.32 -0.27
N LEU A 464 23.97 -28.27 -1.49
CA LEU A 464 24.88 -29.32 -1.99
C LEU A 464 26.21 -29.28 -1.24
N LEU A 465 26.80 -28.10 -1.05
CA LEU A 465 28.03 -27.94 -0.29
C LEU A 465 27.87 -28.37 1.17
N GLU A 466 26.74 -28.05 1.81
CA GLU A 466 26.43 -28.50 3.18
C GLU A 466 26.31 -30.02 3.26
N LYS A 467 25.68 -30.66 2.28
CA LYS A 467 25.63 -32.14 2.17
C LYS A 467 27.01 -32.73 1.98
N GLU A 468 27.83 -32.18 1.09
CA GLU A 468 29.20 -32.64 0.86
C GLU A 468 30.07 -32.50 2.11
N VAL A 469 30.01 -31.36 2.79
CA VAL A 469 30.72 -31.13 4.07
C VAL A 469 30.22 -32.09 5.15
N ARG A 470 28.90 -32.36 5.23
CA ARG A 470 28.34 -33.34 6.16
C ARG A 470 28.83 -34.76 5.84
N GLU A 471 28.88 -35.15 4.57
CA GLU A 471 29.41 -36.45 4.16
C GLU A 471 30.91 -36.58 4.48
N LEU A 472 31.72 -35.55 4.22
CA LEU A 472 33.13 -35.53 4.59
C LEU A 472 33.33 -35.61 6.12
N ASN A 473 32.54 -34.88 6.89
CA ASN A 473 32.57 -34.95 8.36
C ASN A 473 32.18 -36.34 8.86
N LEU A 474 31.13 -36.96 8.31
CA LEU A 474 30.71 -38.32 8.63
C LEU A 474 31.79 -39.35 8.25
N ARG A 475 32.39 -39.24 7.07
CA ARG A 475 33.52 -40.09 6.64
C ARG A 475 34.70 -39.96 7.61
N SER A 476 35.11 -38.75 7.94
CA SER A 476 36.20 -38.52 8.92
C SER A 476 35.88 -39.08 10.32
N PHE A 477 34.61 -39.06 10.72
CA PHE A 477 34.15 -39.64 11.98
C PHE A 477 34.14 -41.17 11.95
N PHE A 478 33.70 -41.76 10.84
CA PHE A 478 33.75 -43.21 10.63
C PHE A 478 35.19 -43.71 10.59
N GLU A 479 36.10 -43.01 9.90
CA GLU A 479 37.53 -43.32 9.91
C GLU A 479 38.14 -43.23 11.32
N LYS A 480 37.79 -42.22 12.11
CA LYS A 480 38.22 -42.12 13.52
C LYS A 480 37.68 -43.27 14.37
N LYS A 481 36.43 -43.70 14.15
CA LYS A 481 35.84 -44.86 14.85
C LYS A 481 36.48 -46.18 14.42
N LEU A 482 36.76 -46.36 13.13
CA LEU A 482 37.45 -47.54 12.60
C LEU A 482 38.89 -47.61 13.10
N LYS A 483 39.59 -46.48 13.18
CA LYS A 483 40.91 -46.40 13.84
C LYS A 483 40.83 -46.79 15.32
N ARG A 484 39.86 -46.24 16.07
CA ARG A 484 39.62 -46.67 17.47
C ARG A 484 39.26 -48.14 17.59
N MET A 485 38.56 -48.74 16.63
CA MET A 485 38.28 -50.18 16.61
C MET A 485 39.55 -51.01 16.35
N ARG A 486 40.44 -50.54 15.47
CA ARG A 486 41.77 -51.15 15.27
C ARG A 486 42.67 -51.02 16.50
N ASP A 487 42.68 -49.84 17.12
CA ASP A 487 43.45 -49.58 18.36
C ASP A 487 42.96 -50.45 19.55
N ASN A 488 41.67 -50.84 19.53
CA ASN A 488 41.06 -51.73 20.52
C ASN A 488 41.15 -53.23 20.16
N ASN A 489 42.00 -53.62 19.19
CA ASN A 489 42.25 -55.00 18.77
C ASN A 489 41.00 -55.78 18.29
N VAL A 490 40.06 -55.11 17.62
CA VAL A 490 38.94 -55.79 16.95
C VAL A 490 39.47 -56.55 15.71
N PRO A 491 39.06 -57.82 15.47
CA PRO A 491 39.52 -58.59 14.31
C PRO A 491 39.30 -57.87 12.96
N GLU A 492 40.35 -57.82 12.14
CA GLU A 492 40.40 -57.05 10.88
C GLU A 492 39.28 -57.43 9.87
N VAL A 493 38.77 -58.67 9.94
CA VAL A 493 37.67 -59.15 9.09
C VAL A 493 36.39 -58.36 9.35
N VAL A 494 36.07 -58.11 10.63
CA VAL A 494 34.88 -57.34 11.04
C VAL A 494 35.06 -55.86 10.70
N VAL A 495 36.28 -55.33 10.87
CA VAL A 495 36.61 -53.95 10.51
C VAL A 495 36.44 -53.72 9.00
N ARG A 496 36.90 -54.65 8.16
CA ARG A 496 36.74 -54.58 6.69
C ARG A 496 35.29 -54.74 6.22
N ASP A 497 34.50 -55.58 6.89
CA ASP A 497 33.07 -55.71 6.57
C ASP A 497 32.31 -54.43 6.91
N ILE A 498 32.66 -53.75 8.01
CA ILE A 498 32.09 -52.44 8.36
C ILE A 498 32.57 -51.35 7.38
N GLU A 499 33.82 -51.36 6.94
CA GLU A 499 34.33 -50.45 5.91
C GLU A 499 33.56 -50.59 4.57
N ARG A 500 33.24 -51.83 4.18
CA ARG A 500 32.41 -52.11 2.99
C ARG A 500 30.96 -51.67 3.16
N GLN A 501 30.35 -51.90 4.32
CA GLN A 501 28.98 -51.47 4.60
C GLN A 501 28.82 -49.95 4.65
N LEU A 502 29.85 -49.23 5.12
CA LEU A 502 29.87 -47.77 5.18
C LEU A 502 30.32 -47.09 3.88
N LYS A 503 30.61 -47.86 2.81
CA LYS A 503 31.05 -47.36 1.49
C LYS A 503 32.23 -46.38 1.56
N LEU A 504 33.19 -46.67 2.44
CA LEU A 504 34.41 -45.88 2.63
C LEU A 504 35.56 -46.31 1.71
N ALA A 505 35.37 -47.41 0.96
CA ALA A 505 36.32 -47.99 0.01
C ALA A 505 35.68 -48.20 -1.36
#